data_AF-A0A1I8HQ60-F1
#
_entry.id   AF-A0A1I8HQ60-F1
#
_cell.length_a   1.000
_cell.length_b   1.000
_cell.length_c   1.000
_cell.angle_alpha   90.00
_cell.angle_beta   90.00
_cell.angle_gamma   90.00
#
_symmetry.space_group_name_H-M   'P 1'
#
loop_
_entity.id
_entity.type
_entity.pdbx_description
1 polymer ?
#
loop_
_entity_poly.entity_id
_entity_poly.type
_entity_poly.pdbx_seq_one_letter_code
_entity_poly.pdbx_strand_id
1 'polypeptide(L)'
;NSTLQASLSSTKNPSNLLNWQQIQQSVPRRADFEDPIGWLISCQDEEEQTALVSELQPYLAYSDVSLMCMQVLDAELRKLATSSNKLESINYRIRHANIERLLLAFNFPKRLTRQDRLLLQKTQPESDSRCHSFWSKQSEFYSQLQKKLMSISQLRKQYGKLWRRYLDCPLPVSNKSKQLCSLLVLLNDRVLGLLTNAMQLADFIMSAFESNNVEVGMAATPCVFHLVFNYSLDYGPLFDRLYQLVSLSGLMSPYRGRFYRQLDLILTATNISTARIAAFAKRLAALCLLAPCYCQPMLIGLVLNLLRRHKKCQYLVHRQAEDDEDVKEANEKLNGSGGSNEFSMSISLTEAEAASPGYSLWELRVLQRHWELSVGQMAKKINRALSVVEDFCDKQVVERDWDQVCEDLLPDCLKQAEALKESGYASDEEVDPAVDGDELLKQLDGWC
;
A
#
# COMPACT_ATOMS: atom_id res chain seq x y z
N ASN A 1 6.78 49.81 -1.79
CA ASN A 1 6.15 48.69 -2.53
C ASN A 1 6.64 48.48 -3.96
N SER A 2 7.53 49.29 -4.53
CA SER A 2 8.17 49.00 -5.85
C SER A 2 9.66 48.66 -5.76
N THR A 3 10.34 49.00 -4.67
CA THR A 3 11.78 48.71 -4.47
C THR A 3 12.07 47.35 -3.82
N LEU A 4 11.07 46.74 -3.15
CA LEU A 4 11.18 45.38 -2.58
C LEU A 4 10.88 44.27 -3.61
N GLN A 5 10.22 44.58 -4.72
CA GLN A 5 9.97 43.63 -5.81
C GLN A 5 11.17 43.49 -6.76
N ALA A 6 12.05 44.51 -6.84
CA ALA A 6 13.25 44.47 -7.67
C ALA A 6 14.42 43.67 -7.05
N SER A 7 14.40 43.44 -5.73
CA SER A 7 15.39 42.59 -5.05
C SER A 7 15.00 41.11 -4.99
N LEU A 8 13.79 40.75 -5.43
CA LEU A 8 13.29 39.37 -5.49
C LEU A 8 13.44 38.75 -6.90
N SER A 9 13.82 39.54 -7.90
CA SER A 9 13.91 39.08 -9.30
C SER A 9 15.32 38.77 -9.80
N SER A 10 16.39 39.02 -9.01
CA SER A 10 17.79 38.77 -9.43
C SER A 10 18.45 37.52 -8.84
N THR A 11 17.76 36.73 -8.01
CA THR A 11 18.27 35.45 -7.48
C THR A 11 17.59 34.27 -8.17
N LYS A 12 17.80 34.12 -9.49
CA LYS A 12 17.21 33.05 -10.32
C LYS A 12 18.24 32.04 -10.84
N ASN A 13 19.23 31.66 -10.03
CA ASN A 13 20.05 30.49 -10.31
C ASN A 13 20.43 29.77 -9.00
N PRO A 14 19.77 28.65 -8.66
CA PRO A 14 20.06 27.87 -7.46
C PRO A 14 21.42 27.15 -7.49
N SER A 15 22.01 26.98 -8.67
CA SER A 15 23.40 26.55 -8.87
C SER A 15 24.44 27.54 -8.31
N ASN A 16 24.07 28.80 -8.11
CA ASN A 16 24.93 29.80 -7.46
C ASN A 16 24.76 29.87 -5.92
N LEU A 17 23.73 29.23 -5.35
CA LEU A 17 23.45 29.26 -3.91
C LEU A 17 24.30 28.26 -3.11
N LEU A 18 24.65 27.12 -3.72
CA LEU A 18 25.65 26.20 -3.18
C LEU A 18 26.92 26.33 -4.02
N ASN A 19 27.88 27.12 -3.54
CA ASN A 19 29.19 27.18 -4.16
C ASN A 19 29.95 25.88 -3.82
N TRP A 20 29.57 24.76 -4.44
CA TRP A 20 30.06 23.41 -4.15
C TRP A 20 31.58 23.31 -4.17
N GLN A 21 32.24 24.14 -4.99
CA GLN A 21 33.69 24.24 -5.08
C GLN A 21 34.31 24.87 -3.81
N GLN A 22 33.67 25.88 -3.20
CA GLN A 22 34.12 26.45 -1.91
C GLN A 22 33.86 25.49 -0.74
N ILE A 23 32.72 24.79 -0.74
CA ILE A 23 32.38 23.78 0.28
C ILE A 23 33.34 22.58 0.19
N GLN A 24 33.78 22.21 -1.02
CA GLN A 24 34.76 21.15 -1.23
C GLN A 24 36.15 21.52 -0.68
N GLN A 25 36.51 22.80 -0.69
CA GLN A 25 37.79 23.33 -0.20
C GLN A 25 37.82 23.64 1.30
N SER A 26 36.66 23.62 1.98
CA SER A 26 36.52 23.94 3.40
C SER A 26 35.87 22.79 4.19
N VAL A 27 35.90 22.87 5.53
CA VAL A 27 35.12 21.95 6.37
C VAL A 27 33.66 22.41 6.33
N PRO A 28 32.71 21.58 5.84
CA PRO A 28 31.31 21.94 5.74
C PRO A 28 30.75 22.30 7.12
N ARG A 29 30.22 23.51 7.26
CA ARG A 29 29.54 23.96 8.48
C ARG A 29 28.04 23.97 8.25
N ARG A 30 27.28 23.78 9.33
CA ARG A 30 25.82 23.81 9.31
C ARG A 30 25.27 25.09 8.66
N ALA A 31 25.86 26.24 8.97
CA ALA A 31 25.43 27.55 8.43
C ALA A 31 25.45 27.61 6.90
N ASP A 32 26.40 26.92 6.26
CA ASP A 32 26.56 26.93 4.79
C ASP A 32 25.37 26.23 4.09
N PHE A 33 24.61 25.40 4.82
CA PHE A 33 23.46 24.65 4.31
C PHE A 33 22.11 25.20 4.80
N GLU A 34 22.08 26.16 5.73
CA GLU A 34 20.82 26.69 6.27
C GLU A 34 20.04 27.51 5.23
N ASP A 35 20.71 28.41 4.49
CA ASP A 35 20.06 29.24 3.48
C ASP A 35 19.58 28.45 2.25
N PRO A 36 20.38 27.55 1.63
CA PRO A 36 19.95 26.78 0.48
C PRO A 36 18.79 25.82 0.81
N ILE A 37 18.86 25.13 1.95
CA ILE A 37 17.81 24.19 2.38
C ILE A 37 16.55 24.95 2.83
N GLY A 38 16.71 26.08 3.52
CA GLY A 38 15.59 26.94 3.90
C GLY A 38 14.82 27.49 2.69
N TRP A 39 15.53 27.82 1.61
CA TRP A 39 14.94 28.21 0.34
C TRP A 39 14.22 27.03 -0.35
N LEU A 40 14.84 25.85 -0.43
CA LEU A 40 14.21 24.64 -1.00
C LEU A 40 12.91 24.25 -0.27
N ILE A 41 12.89 24.38 1.05
CA ILE A 41 11.69 24.10 1.85
C ILE A 41 10.60 25.14 1.59
N SER A 42 10.97 26.39 1.28
CA SER A 42 10.02 27.49 1.04
C SER A 42 9.64 27.68 -0.43
N CYS A 43 10.25 26.94 -1.36
CA CYS A 43 10.00 27.03 -2.80
C CYS A 43 8.55 26.65 -3.14
N GLN A 44 7.87 27.51 -3.91
CA GLN A 44 6.45 27.34 -4.26
C GLN A 44 6.25 26.48 -5.51
N ASP A 45 7.20 26.49 -6.43
CA ASP A 45 7.12 25.76 -7.71
C ASP A 45 7.60 24.32 -7.53
N GLU A 46 6.70 23.34 -7.67
CA GLU A 46 7.01 21.93 -7.45
C GLU A 46 8.03 21.38 -8.46
N GLU A 47 7.92 21.79 -9.73
CA GLU A 47 8.83 21.34 -10.79
C GLU A 47 10.26 21.82 -10.56
N GLU A 48 10.44 23.10 -10.25
CA GLU A 48 11.75 23.67 -9.89
C GLU A 48 12.33 22.97 -8.67
N GLN A 49 11.50 22.73 -7.65
CA GLN A 49 11.94 22.03 -6.45
C GLN A 49 12.41 20.60 -6.76
N THR A 50 11.67 19.84 -7.58
CA THR A 50 12.06 18.47 -7.96
C THR A 50 13.33 18.43 -8.79
N ALA A 51 13.51 19.36 -9.73
CA ALA A 51 14.74 19.51 -10.50
C ALA A 51 15.94 19.73 -9.56
N LEU A 52 15.80 20.61 -8.57
CA LEU A 52 16.87 20.90 -7.63
C LEU A 52 17.15 19.76 -6.66
N VAL A 53 16.12 19.06 -6.21
CA VAL A 53 16.31 17.83 -5.42
C VAL A 53 17.09 16.80 -6.24
N SER A 54 16.84 16.69 -7.55
CA SER A 54 17.58 15.78 -8.43
C SER A 54 19.05 16.19 -8.60
N GLU A 55 19.35 17.49 -8.66
CA GLU A 55 20.73 18.01 -8.69
C GLU A 55 21.46 17.78 -7.36
N LEU A 56 20.75 17.81 -6.23
CA LEU A 56 21.29 17.56 -4.89
C LEU A 56 21.51 16.08 -4.59
N GLN A 57 20.70 15.20 -5.17
CA GLN A 57 20.74 13.76 -4.95
C GLN A 57 22.14 13.12 -5.05
N PRO A 58 22.99 13.41 -6.05
CA PRO A 58 24.34 12.85 -6.11
C PRO A 58 25.23 13.29 -4.94
N TYR A 59 25.03 14.49 -4.40
CA TYR A 59 25.81 15.02 -3.28
C TYR A 59 25.36 14.45 -1.92
N LEU A 60 24.09 14.05 -1.79
CA LEU A 60 23.57 13.39 -0.59
C LEU A 60 24.17 12.00 -0.34
N ALA A 61 24.87 11.42 -1.32
CA ALA A 61 25.61 10.17 -1.15
C ALA A 61 26.85 10.32 -0.25
N TYR A 62 27.38 11.53 -0.10
CA TYR A 62 28.54 11.80 0.75
C TYR A 62 28.13 11.94 2.24
N SER A 63 28.95 11.38 3.13
CA SER A 63 28.58 11.27 4.55
C SER A 63 28.59 12.60 5.32
N ASP A 64 29.42 13.55 4.88
CA ASP A 64 29.53 14.90 5.45
C ASP A 64 28.35 15.77 5.04
N VAL A 65 28.04 15.84 3.75
CA VAL A 65 26.90 16.60 3.21
C VAL A 65 25.59 16.06 3.76
N SER A 66 25.40 14.73 3.77
CA SER A 66 24.18 14.13 4.32
C SER A 66 23.97 14.45 5.80
N LEU A 67 25.02 14.39 6.63
CA LEU A 67 24.94 14.74 8.05
C LEU A 67 24.52 16.21 8.23
N MET A 68 25.11 17.14 7.48
CA MET A 68 24.80 18.57 7.61
C MET A 68 23.38 18.87 7.16
N CYS A 69 22.96 18.33 6.00
CA CYS A 69 21.58 18.45 5.52
C CYS A 69 20.58 17.90 6.55
N MET A 70 20.89 16.76 7.17
CA MET A 70 20.04 16.18 8.23
C MET A 70 19.92 17.10 9.45
N GLN A 71 21.00 17.77 9.88
CA GLN A 71 20.96 18.68 11.01
C GLN A 71 20.14 19.94 10.74
N VAL A 72 20.21 20.48 9.52
CA VAL A 72 19.39 21.63 9.10
C VAL A 72 17.92 21.24 9.02
N LEU A 73 17.61 20.09 8.39
CA LEU A 73 16.26 19.54 8.35
C LEU A 73 15.69 19.31 9.75
N ASP A 74 16.49 18.82 10.69
CA ASP A 74 16.07 18.63 12.09
C ASP A 74 15.60 19.93 12.74
N ALA A 75 16.27 21.05 12.45
CA ALA A 75 15.88 22.36 12.98
C ALA A 75 14.64 22.92 12.29
N GLU A 76 14.50 22.74 10.98
CA GLU A 76 13.29 23.17 10.25
C GLU A 76 12.06 22.36 10.66
N LEU A 77 12.20 21.06 10.90
CA LEU A 77 11.14 20.22 11.45
C LEU A 77 10.70 20.70 12.85
N ARG A 78 11.64 21.11 13.72
CA ARG A 78 11.29 21.69 15.03
C ARG A 78 10.49 22.98 14.89
N LYS A 79 10.87 23.86 13.95
CA LYS A 79 10.13 25.09 13.66
C LYS A 79 8.72 24.78 13.18
N LEU A 80 8.56 23.77 12.31
CA LEU A 80 7.26 23.33 11.81
C LEU A 80 6.38 22.68 12.89
N ALA A 81 6.96 21.90 13.80
CA ALA A 81 6.22 21.32 14.92
C ALA A 81 5.63 22.42 15.83
N THR A 82 6.36 23.52 16.05
CA THR A 82 5.88 24.65 16.86
C THR A 82 4.86 25.56 16.15
N SER A 83 4.75 25.50 14.83
CA SER A 83 3.85 26.36 14.04
C SER A 83 2.47 25.75 13.77
N SER A 84 2.07 24.76 14.58
CA SER A 84 0.79 24.01 14.49
C SER A 84 -0.48 24.89 14.46
N ASN A 85 -0.39 26.17 14.82
CA ASN A 85 -1.51 27.12 14.71
C ASN A 85 -1.86 27.54 13.27
N LYS A 86 -1.11 27.09 12.24
CA LYS A 86 -1.30 27.47 10.81
C LYS A 86 -1.46 26.29 9.84
N LEU A 87 -2.09 25.20 10.28
CA LEU A 87 -2.26 23.94 9.52
C LEU A 87 -2.98 24.08 8.17
N GLU A 88 -3.84 25.08 8.03
CA GLU A 88 -4.58 25.33 6.79
C GLU A 88 -3.81 26.20 5.80
N SER A 89 -2.70 26.82 6.23
CA SER A 89 -1.94 27.72 5.36
C SER A 89 -1.28 26.96 4.21
N ILE A 90 -1.37 27.53 3.00
CA ILE A 90 -0.74 27.00 1.78
C ILE A 90 0.76 26.83 2.00
N ASN A 91 1.39 27.77 2.70
CA ASN A 91 2.82 27.70 3.04
C ASN A 91 3.16 26.49 3.93
N TYR A 92 2.28 26.06 4.83
CA TYR A 92 2.52 24.87 5.64
C TYR A 92 2.49 23.60 4.77
N ARG A 93 1.53 23.51 3.83
CA ARG A 93 1.41 22.38 2.90
C ARG A 93 2.64 22.22 2.01
N ILE A 94 3.07 23.32 1.40
CA ILE A 94 4.24 23.35 0.52
C ILE A 94 5.49 22.92 1.30
N ARG A 95 5.72 23.51 2.48
CA ARG A 95 6.87 23.14 3.32
C ARG A 95 6.85 21.67 3.70
N HIS A 96 5.68 21.13 4.05
CA HIS A 96 5.51 19.73 4.41
C HIS A 96 5.85 18.78 3.25
N ALA A 97 5.32 19.05 2.05
CA ALA A 97 5.59 18.28 0.84
C ALA A 97 7.06 18.39 0.41
N ASN A 98 7.64 19.58 0.50
CA ASN A 98 9.02 19.82 0.11
C ASN A 98 10.00 19.05 1.02
N ILE A 99 9.72 19.00 2.32
CA ILE A 99 10.49 18.22 3.28
C ILE A 99 10.34 16.72 3.03
N GLU A 100 9.13 16.24 2.69
CA GLU A 100 8.92 14.84 2.31
C GLU A 100 9.83 14.45 1.13
N ARG A 101 9.83 15.25 0.07
CA ARG A 101 10.68 15.05 -1.11
C ARG A 101 12.17 15.04 -0.75
N LEU A 102 12.61 15.95 0.12
CA LEU A 102 13.99 15.99 0.61
C LEU A 102 14.35 14.76 1.46
N LEU A 103 13.45 14.31 2.34
CA LEU A 103 13.65 13.10 3.13
C LEU A 103 13.75 11.84 2.27
N LEU A 104 12.99 11.78 1.17
CA LEU A 104 13.03 10.70 0.18
C LEU A 104 14.27 10.75 -0.72
N ALA A 105 14.90 11.92 -0.88
CA ALA A 105 16.11 12.07 -1.70
C ALA A 105 17.36 11.42 -1.06
N PHE A 106 17.34 11.21 0.26
CA PHE A 106 18.43 10.50 0.95
C PHE A 106 18.46 9.02 0.55
N ASN A 107 19.49 8.65 -0.22
CA ASN A 107 19.74 7.27 -0.60
C ASN A 107 20.84 6.67 0.27
N PHE A 108 20.46 5.69 1.10
CA PHE A 108 21.41 4.81 1.78
C PHE A 108 21.36 3.42 1.12
N PRO A 109 22.47 2.66 1.11
CA PRO A 109 22.44 1.30 0.58
C PRO A 109 21.44 0.49 1.40
N LYS A 110 20.55 -0.25 0.74
CA LYS A 110 19.49 -1.01 1.43
C LYS A 110 20.11 -2.07 2.34
N ARG A 111 19.60 -2.21 3.57
CA ARG A 111 19.92 -3.38 4.39
C ARG A 111 19.03 -4.51 3.91
N LEU A 112 19.61 -5.60 3.40
CA LEU A 112 18.85 -6.80 3.09
C LEU A 112 18.04 -7.24 4.32
N THR A 113 16.72 -7.09 4.24
CA THR A 113 15.80 -7.57 5.28
C THR A 113 15.76 -9.10 5.24
N ARG A 114 15.19 -9.74 6.28
CA ARG A 114 15.03 -11.21 6.29
C ARG A 114 14.14 -11.66 5.12
N GLN A 115 13.13 -10.85 4.80
CA GLN A 115 12.23 -11.04 3.66
C GLN A 115 12.97 -10.93 2.33
N ASP A 116 13.84 -9.93 2.14
CA ASP A 116 14.66 -9.79 0.93
C ASP A 116 15.62 -10.97 0.74
N ARG A 117 16.18 -11.50 1.83
CA ARG A 117 17.05 -12.69 1.79
C ARG A 117 16.28 -13.94 1.38
N LEU A 118 15.01 -14.05 1.77
CA LEU A 118 14.13 -15.16 1.39
C LEU A 118 13.69 -15.04 -0.08
N LEU A 119 13.37 -13.83 -0.55
CA LEU A 119 12.87 -13.59 -1.91
C LEU A 119 13.97 -13.55 -2.98
N LEU A 120 15.16 -13.03 -2.66
CA LEU A 120 16.20 -12.78 -3.66
C LEU A 120 17.26 -13.89 -3.75
N GLN A 121 17.28 -14.87 -2.82
CA GLN A 121 18.41 -15.83 -2.65
C GLN A 121 19.81 -15.16 -2.68
N LYS A 122 19.89 -13.84 -2.53
CA LYS A 122 21.11 -13.05 -2.58
C LYS A 122 21.57 -12.79 -1.14
N THR A 123 22.78 -13.26 -0.84
CA THR A 123 23.39 -13.20 0.50
C THR A 123 24.15 -11.91 0.76
N GLN A 124 24.32 -11.03 -0.22
CA GLN A 124 25.20 -9.87 -0.09
C GLN A 124 24.46 -8.54 -0.32
N PRO A 125 24.56 -7.58 0.62
CA PRO A 125 24.06 -6.23 0.40
C PRO A 125 24.84 -5.59 -0.75
N GLU A 126 24.13 -4.92 -1.66
CA GLU A 126 24.76 -4.08 -2.69
C GLU A 126 25.63 -3.03 -1.98
N SER A 127 26.93 -3.27 -1.95
CA SER A 127 27.90 -2.34 -1.39
C SER A 127 28.12 -1.23 -2.40
N ASP A 128 27.26 -0.21 -2.36
CA ASP A 128 27.55 1.05 -3.03
C ASP A 128 28.83 1.64 -2.41
N SER A 129 29.93 1.56 -3.16
CA SER A 129 31.28 1.98 -2.78
C SER A 129 31.40 3.47 -2.44
N ARG A 130 30.36 4.28 -2.71
CA ARG A 130 30.30 5.72 -2.42
C ARG A 130 29.96 6.04 -0.97
N CYS A 131 29.33 5.12 -0.24
CA CYS A 131 28.83 5.31 1.12
C CYS A 131 29.92 5.33 2.21
N HIS A 132 31.13 5.76 1.84
CA HIS A 132 32.27 5.90 2.75
C HIS A 132 33.16 7.09 2.36
N SER A 133 32.79 7.81 1.29
CA SER A 133 33.55 8.94 0.79
C SER A 133 33.07 10.26 1.40
N PHE A 134 34.03 11.12 1.72
CA PHE A 134 33.76 12.50 2.13
C PHE A 134 33.80 13.39 0.89
N TRP A 135 32.89 14.36 0.80
CA TRP A 135 32.94 15.37 -0.25
C TRP A 135 34.09 16.36 -0.03
N SER A 136 34.31 16.76 1.23
CA SER A 136 35.39 17.68 1.59
C SER A 136 36.76 17.03 1.41
N LYS A 137 37.66 17.74 0.70
CA LYS A 137 39.07 17.34 0.56
C LYS A 137 39.84 17.45 1.87
N GLN A 138 39.32 18.19 2.85
CA GLN A 138 39.89 18.36 4.20
C GLN A 138 39.47 17.24 5.18
N SER A 139 39.09 16.06 4.68
CA SER A 139 38.57 14.96 5.51
C SER A 139 39.55 14.46 6.60
N GLU A 140 40.84 14.76 6.44
CA GLU A 140 41.89 14.49 7.42
C GLU A 140 41.72 15.32 8.71
N PHE A 141 41.17 16.53 8.60
CA PHE A 141 40.93 17.44 9.74
C PHE A 141 39.72 17.07 10.60
N TYR A 142 38.89 16.12 10.16
CA TYR A 142 37.81 15.62 11.01
C TYR A 142 38.38 14.89 12.23
N SER A 143 37.94 15.33 13.41
CA SER A 143 38.18 14.61 14.65
C SER A 143 37.65 13.17 14.55
N GLN A 144 38.23 12.25 15.32
CA GLN A 144 37.77 10.86 15.38
C GLN A 144 36.27 10.74 15.73
N LEU A 145 35.75 11.69 16.53
CA LEU A 145 34.33 11.78 16.86
C LEU A 145 33.46 12.18 15.65
N GLN A 146 33.91 13.12 14.82
CA GLN A 146 33.21 13.49 13.59
C GLN A 146 33.20 12.34 12.58
N LYS A 147 34.32 11.62 12.43
CA LYS A 147 34.40 10.41 11.59
C LYS A 147 33.44 9.31 12.09
N LYS A 148 33.29 9.18 13.41
CA LYS A 148 32.32 8.27 14.03
C LYS A 148 30.87 8.70 13.77
N LEU A 149 30.58 10.01 13.85
CA LEU A 149 29.27 10.62 13.54
C LEU A 149 28.86 10.45 12.08
N MET A 150 29.82 10.43 11.17
CA MET A 150 29.61 10.24 9.74
C MET A 150 29.59 8.75 9.32
N SER A 151 29.66 7.82 10.27
CA SER A 151 29.41 6.40 10.01
C SER A 151 27.98 6.19 9.49
N ILE A 152 27.81 5.34 8.48
CA ILE A 152 26.50 4.93 7.95
C ILE A 152 25.52 4.51 9.07
N SER A 153 26.02 3.79 10.07
CA SER A 153 25.19 3.33 11.20
C SER A 153 24.60 4.50 12.01
N GLN A 154 25.34 5.61 12.12
CA GLN A 154 24.92 6.80 12.84
C GLN A 154 24.06 7.71 11.96
N LEU A 155 24.41 7.85 10.68
CA LEU A 155 23.58 8.56 9.68
C LEU A 155 22.17 7.95 9.60
N ARG A 156 22.07 6.62 9.52
CA ARG A 156 20.77 5.92 9.54
C ARG A 156 20.00 6.10 10.85
N LYS A 157 20.69 6.21 11.99
CA LYS A 157 20.05 6.53 13.27
C LYS A 157 19.51 7.97 13.28
N GLN A 158 20.24 8.93 12.72
CA GLN A 158 19.77 10.31 12.59
C GLN A 158 18.60 10.39 11.60
N TYR A 159 18.68 9.67 10.49
CA TYR A 159 17.59 9.55 9.53
C TYR A 159 16.29 9.01 10.15
N GLY A 160 16.38 7.95 10.97
CA GLY A 160 15.22 7.44 11.72
C GLY A 160 14.63 8.46 12.70
N LYS A 161 15.47 9.25 13.38
CA LYS A 161 15.01 10.34 14.25
C LYS A 161 14.31 11.45 13.46
N LEU A 162 14.81 11.80 12.29
CA LEU A 162 14.20 12.78 11.41
C LEU A 162 12.82 12.32 10.94
N TRP A 163 12.72 11.08 10.48
CA TRP A 163 11.43 10.51 10.09
C TRP A 163 10.45 10.49 11.24
N ARG A 164 10.85 10.06 12.44
CA ARG A 164 9.98 10.10 13.61
C ARG A 164 9.44 11.51 13.87
N ARG A 165 10.31 12.52 13.85
CA ARG A 165 9.91 13.92 14.06
C ARG A 165 9.01 14.46 12.96
N TYR A 166 9.25 14.06 11.72
CA TYR A 166 8.38 14.40 10.60
C TYR A 166 7.00 13.76 10.77
N LEU A 167 6.91 12.49 11.20
CA LEU A 167 5.65 11.82 11.49
C LEU A 167 4.91 12.38 12.71
N ASP A 168 5.65 12.92 13.69
CA ASP A 168 5.08 13.65 14.82
C ASP A 168 4.50 15.02 14.40
N CYS A 169 4.86 15.54 13.21
CA CYS A 169 4.30 16.79 12.71
C CYS A 169 2.86 16.59 12.23
N PRO A 170 1.93 17.50 12.58
CA PRO A 170 0.53 17.38 12.18
C PRO A 170 0.35 17.48 10.67
N LEU A 171 -0.18 16.44 10.04
CA LEU A 171 -0.47 16.43 8.61
C LEU A 171 -1.45 17.56 8.22
N PRO A 172 -1.26 18.22 7.07
CA PRO A 172 -2.18 19.26 6.60
C PRO A 172 -3.63 18.77 6.47
N VAL A 173 -4.61 19.64 6.77
CA VAL A 173 -6.04 19.25 6.92
C VAL A 173 -6.71 18.73 5.63
N SER A 174 -6.24 19.16 4.46
CA SER A 174 -6.81 18.72 3.19
C SER A 174 -6.29 17.33 2.82
N ASN A 175 -7.20 16.38 2.62
CA ASN A 175 -6.89 15.00 2.18
C ASN A 175 -5.93 14.23 3.12
N LYS A 176 -6.04 14.44 4.44
CA LYS A 176 -5.24 13.76 5.48
C LYS A 176 -5.12 12.25 5.26
N SER A 177 -6.24 11.56 4.99
CA SER A 177 -6.25 10.10 4.79
C SER A 177 -5.44 9.67 3.57
N LYS A 178 -5.65 10.32 2.41
CA LYS A 178 -4.91 10.00 1.18
C LYS A 178 -3.41 10.25 1.32
N GLN A 179 -3.03 11.38 1.92
CA GLN A 179 -1.62 11.72 2.18
C GLN A 179 -0.98 10.71 3.14
N LEU A 180 -1.69 10.35 4.20
CA LEU A 180 -1.24 9.34 5.15
C LEU A 180 -1.07 7.97 4.48
N CYS A 181 -2.02 7.54 3.63
CA CYS A 181 -1.87 6.29 2.87
C CYS A 181 -0.68 6.31 1.91
N SER A 182 -0.49 7.40 1.16
CA SER A 182 0.69 7.59 0.29
C SER A 182 1.98 7.49 1.09
N LEU A 183 2.02 8.16 2.24
CA LEU A 183 3.17 8.15 3.13
C LEU A 183 3.46 6.74 3.66
N LEU A 184 2.44 5.96 4.05
CA LEU A 184 2.62 4.56 4.49
C LEU A 184 3.18 3.68 3.37
N VAL A 185 2.67 3.84 2.15
CA VAL A 185 3.20 3.13 0.96
C VAL A 185 4.67 3.47 0.74
N LEU A 186 5.03 4.75 0.80
CA LEU A 186 6.41 5.20 0.66
C LEU A 186 7.31 4.72 1.80
N LEU A 187 6.81 4.72 3.03
CA LEU A 187 7.52 4.22 4.20
C LEU A 187 7.91 2.76 4.00
N ASN A 188 6.98 1.91 3.57
CA ASN A 188 7.25 0.51 3.29
C ASN A 188 8.30 0.32 2.18
N ASP A 189 8.09 0.97 1.03
CA ASP A 189 8.86 0.69 -0.19
C ASP A 189 10.28 1.30 -0.17
N ARG A 190 10.44 2.44 0.52
CA ARG A 190 11.68 3.24 0.48
C ARG A 190 12.37 3.41 1.82
N VAL A 191 11.64 3.48 2.94
CA VAL A 191 12.21 3.96 4.22
C VAL A 191 12.55 2.82 5.17
N LEU A 192 11.64 1.87 5.40
CA LEU A 192 11.80 0.83 6.44
C LEU A 192 13.09 0.01 6.27
N GLY A 193 13.48 -0.31 5.03
CA GLY A 193 14.72 -1.04 4.72
C GLY A 193 16.02 -0.23 4.90
N LEU A 194 15.94 1.09 5.06
CA LEU A 194 17.10 1.97 5.27
C LEU A 194 17.41 2.21 6.75
N LEU A 195 16.42 2.06 7.61
CA LEU A 195 16.54 2.35 9.03
C LEU A 195 17.40 1.32 9.77
N THR A 196 18.17 1.77 10.76
CA THR A 196 18.86 0.82 11.67
C THR A 196 17.86 0.07 12.55
N ASN A 197 16.81 0.76 12.99
CA ASN A 197 15.78 0.23 13.86
C ASN A 197 14.41 0.81 13.46
N ALA A 198 13.63 0.05 12.69
CA ALA A 198 12.31 0.47 12.25
C ALA A 198 11.27 0.51 13.39
N MET A 199 11.55 -0.12 14.55
CA MET A 199 10.66 -0.05 15.73
C MET A 199 10.43 1.38 16.22
N GLN A 200 11.28 2.34 15.87
CA GLN A 200 11.07 3.74 16.23
C GLN A 200 9.83 4.37 15.60
N LEU A 201 9.31 3.77 14.52
CA LEU A 201 8.11 4.22 13.81
C LEU A 201 6.87 3.36 14.13
N ALA A 202 7.01 2.39 15.05
CA ALA A 202 5.96 1.43 15.37
C ALA A 202 4.68 2.10 15.85
N ASP A 203 4.78 3.03 16.79
CA ASP A 203 3.64 3.73 17.37
C ASP A 203 2.79 4.44 16.30
N PHE A 204 3.46 5.07 15.31
CA PHE A 204 2.79 5.70 14.17
C PHE A 204 2.15 4.67 13.24
N ILE A 205 2.87 3.60 12.90
CA ILE A 205 2.37 2.56 11.98
C ILE A 205 1.19 1.81 12.61
N MET A 206 1.25 1.51 13.90
CA MET A 206 0.20 0.82 14.64
C MET A 206 -1.03 1.72 14.84
N SER A 207 -0.84 2.99 15.19
CA SER A 207 -1.97 3.93 15.28
C SER A 207 -2.68 4.12 13.94
N ALA A 208 -1.93 4.13 12.82
CA ALA A 208 -2.54 4.11 11.50
C ALA A 208 -3.30 2.80 11.21
N PHE A 209 -2.70 1.65 11.55
CA PHE A 209 -3.32 0.34 11.35
C PHE A 209 -4.61 0.16 12.16
N GLU A 210 -4.66 0.67 13.38
CA GLU A 210 -5.81 0.62 14.30
C GLU A 210 -6.86 1.69 14.01
N SER A 211 -6.56 2.67 13.15
CA SER A 211 -7.50 3.74 12.82
C SER A 211 -8.80 3.21 12.19
N ASN A 212 -9.96 3.80 12.48
CA ASN A 212 -11.24 3.32 11.91
C ASN A 212 -11.35 3.45 10.37
N ASN A 213 -10.38 4.08 9.71
CA ASN A 213 -10.34 4.24 8.27
C ASN A 213 -9.77 2.97 7.61
N VAL A 214 -10.63 2.23 6.92
CA VAL A 214 -10.26 0.96 6.25
C VAL A 214 -9.10 1.18 5.26
N GLU A 215 -9.15 2.22 4.42
CA GLU A 215 -8.09 2.50 3.45
C GLU A 215 -6.72 2.72 4.11
N VAL A 216 -6.68 3.40 5.24
CA VAL A 216 -5.45 3.66 6.00
C VAL A 216 -4.93 2.36 6.62
N GLY A 217 -5.80 1.55 7.21
CA GLY A 217 -5.43 0.24 7.74
C GLY A 217 -4.88 -0.70 6.66
N MET A 218 -5.48 -0.69 5.47
CA MET A 218 -5.02 -1.46 4.30
C MET A 218 -3.64 -1.00 3.85
N ALA A 219 -3.41 0.31 3.73
CA ALA A 219 -2.12 0.89 3.37
C ALA A 219 -1.03 0.65 4.44
N ALA A 220 -1.41 0.58 5.71
CA ALA A 220 -0.49 0.32 6.83
C ALA A 220 -0.09 -1.17 6.95
N THR A 221 -0.90 -2.09 6.40
CA THR A 221 -0.72 -3.53 6.57
C THR A 221 0.67 -4.02 6.12
N PRO A 222 1.24 -3.61 4.96
CA PRO A 222 2.61 -3.98 4.59
C PRO A 222 3.67 -3.48 5.59
N CYS A 223 3.50 -2.27 6.14
CA CYS A 223 4.41 -1.73 7.16
C CYS A 223 4.37 -2.55 8.44
N VAL A 224 3.16 -2.87 8.94
CA VAL A 224 2.98 -3.71 10.15
C VAL A 224 3.61 -5.07 9.93
N PHE A 225 3.35 -5.69 8.77
CA PHE A 225 3.94 -6.97 8.41
C PHE A 225 5.48 -6.94 8.46
N HIS A 226 6.08 -5.90 7.88
CA HIS A 226 7.53 -5.72 7.94
C HIS A 226 8.05 -5.65 9.38
N LEU A 227 7.32 -4.98 10.30
CA LEU A 227 7.67 -4.91 11.71
C LEU A 227 7.52 -6.26 12.43
N VAL A 228 6.41 -6.97 12.21
CA VAL A 228 6.16 -8.29 12.79
C VAL A 228 7.24 -9.29 12.36
N PHE A 229 7.59 -9.33 11.08
CA PHE A 229 8.52 -10.35 10.56
C PHE A 229 10.00 -10.05 10.77
N ASN A 230 10.41 -8.78 10.63
CA ASN A 230 11.83 -8.41 10.75
C ASN A 230 12.24 -7.98 12.17
N TYR A 231 11.29 -7.50 12.97
CA TYR A 231 11.55 -6.98 14.31
C TYR A 231 10.81 -7.74 15.43
N SER A 232 10.10 -8.82 15.09
CA SER A 232 9.35 -9.65 16.05
C SER A 232 8.38 -8.83 16.90
N LEU A 233 7.63 -7.92 16.27
CA LEU A 233 6.56 -7.19 16.95
C LEU A 233 5.42 -8.16 17.29
N ASP A 234 5.17 -8.36 18.58
CA ASP A 234 4.06 -9.17 19.07
C ASP A 234 2.77 -8.33 19.10
N TYR A 235 1.90 -8.52 18.11
CA TYR A 235 0.58 -7.88 18.08
C TYR A 235 -0.53 -8.95 18.17
N GLY A 236 -1.14 -9.07 19.35
CA GLY A 236 -2.15 -10.08 19.66
C GLY A 236 -3.36 -10.10 18.72
N PRO A 237 -4.05 -8.95 18.48
CA PRO A 237 -5.26 -8.91 17.65
C PRO A 237 -4.97 -8.69 16.16
N LEU A 238 -3.80 -9.10 15.66
CA LEU A 238 -3.42 -8.94 14.25
C LEU A 238 -4.46 -9.54 13.30
N PHE A 239 -4.85 -10.78 13.55
CA PHE A 239 -5.79 -11.50 12.70
C PHE A 239 -7.21 -10.92 12.80
N ASP A 240 -7.63 -10.49 13.99
CA ASP A 240 -8.93 -9.82 14.17
C ASP A 240 -9.01 -8.56 13.30
N ARG A 241 -7.93 -7.78 13.31
CA ARG A 241 -7.85 -6.54 12.54
C ARG A 241 -7.79 -6.82 11.03
N LEU A 242 -6.99 -7.78 10.58
CA LEU A 242 -6.96 -8.19 9.17
C LEU A 242 -8.33 -8.70 8.70
N TYR A 243 -9.03 -9.45 9.56
CA TYR A 243 -10.37 -9.93 9.27
C TYR A 243 -11.36 -8.76 9.10
N GLN A 244 -11.30 -7.74 9.96
CA GLN A 244 -12.11 -6.52 9.81
C GLN A 244 -11.81 -5.76 8.51
N LEU A 245 -10.54 -5.65 8.12
CA LEU A 245 -10.12 -4.93 6.91
C LEU A 245 -10.62 -5.58 5.62
N VAL A 246 -10.77 -6.91 5.60
CA VAL A 246 -11.42 -7.65 4.52
C VAL A 246 -12.89 -7.24 4.48
N SER A 247 -13.22 -6.24 3.66
CA SER A 247 -14.53 -5.57 3.60
C SER A 247 -14.81 -5.03 2.20
N LEU A 248 -16.07 -4.71 1.91
CA LEU A 248 -16.48 -4.19 0.59
C LEU A 248 -15.82 -2.82 0.30
N SER A 249 -15.75 -1.93 1.29
CA SER A 249 -15.05 -0.65 1.16
C SER A 249 -13.55 -0.85 0.90
N GLY A 250 -12.93 -1.87 1.50
CA GLY A 250 -11.54 -2.24 1.23
C GLY A 250 -11.30 -2.69 -0.21
N LEU A 251 -12.29 -3.31 -0.88
CA LEU A 251 -12.17 -3.71 -2.30
C LEU A 251 -12.18 -2.55 -3.27
N MET A 252 -12.77 -1.41 -2.89
CA MET A 252 -12.78 -0.19 -3.72
C MET A 252 -11.53 0.66 -3.51
N SER A 253 -10.70 0.30 -2.54
CA SER A 253 -9.48 1.05 -2.23
C SER A 253 -8.41 0.86 -3.32
N PRO A 254 -7.66 1.91 -3.71
CA PRO A 254 -6.53 1.77 -4.61
C PRO A 254 -5.39 0.91 -4.02
N TYR A 255 -5.40 0.69 -2.70
CA TYR A 255 -4.40 -0.12 -2.00
C TYR A 255 -4.77 -1.61 -1.90
N ARG A 256 -5.91 -2.03 -2.45
CA ARG A 256 -6.44 -3.41 -2.38
C ARG A 256 -5.40 -4.46 -2.81
N GLY A 257 -4.74 -4.24 -3.95
CA GLY A 257 -3.82 -5.24 -4.50
C GLY A 257 -2.61 -5.50 -3.60
N ARG A 258 -2.08 -4.44 -2.97
CA ARG A 258 -0.98 -4.55 -1.99
C ARG A 258 -1.44 -5.29 -0.74
N PHE A 259 -2.62 -4.96 -0.23
CA PHE A 259 -3.18 -5.62 0.95
C PHE A 259 -3.43 -7.11 0.73
N TYR A 260 -4.14 -7.50 -0.33
CA TYR A 260 -4.49 -8.90 -0.54
C TYR A 260 -3.26 -9.78 -0.85
N ARG A 261 -2.23 -9.22 -1.53
CA ARG A 261 -0.92 -9.89 -1.65
C ARG A 261 -0.28 -10.13 -0.29
N GLN A 262 -0.32 -9.13 0.58
CA GLN A 262 0.24 -9.24 1.91
C GLN A 262 -0.57 -10.20 2.81
N LEU A 263 -1.90 -10.19 2.68
CA LEU A 263 -2.80 -11.10 3.38
C LEU A 263 -2.55 -12.55 2.97
N ASP A 264 -2.44 -12.82 1.67
CA ASP A 264 -2.14 -14.16 1.16
C ASP A 264 -0.85 -14.70 1.77
N LEU A 265 0.19 -13.87 1.82
CA LEU A 265 1.47 -14.22 2.43
C LEU A 265 1.34 -14.45 3.94
N ILE A 266 0.59 -13.63 4.68
CA ILE A 266 0.34 -13.84 6.12
C ILE A 266 -0.34 -15.18 6.36
N LEU A 267 -1.33 -15.54 5.53
CA LEU A 267 -2.09 -16.78 5.65
C LEU A 267 -1.29 -18.02 5.24
N THR A 268 -0.08 -17.89 4.67
CA THR A 268 0.85 -19.02 4.49
C THR A 268 1.54 -19.47 5.78
N ALA A 269 1.45 -18.70 6.86
CA ALA A 269 2.19 -19.01 8.09
C ALA A 269 1.74 -20.37 8.68
N THR A 270 2.71 -21.17 9.12
CA THR A 270 2.49 -22.56 9.57
C THR A 270 1.65 -22.69 10.85
N ASN A 271 1.58 -21.63 11.67
CA ASN A 271 0.99 -21.66 13.01
C ASN A 271 -0.46 -21.15 13.05
N ILE A 272 -1.18 -21.21 11.93
CA ILE A 272 -2.58 -20.75 11.85
C ILE A 272 -3.53 -21.94 12.02
N SER A 273 -4.56 -21.79 12.86
CA SER A 273 -5.58 -22.82 13.06
C SER A 273 -6.44 -23.00 11.81
N THR A 274 -6.92 -24.23 11.58
CA THR A 274 -7.80 -24.53 10.44
C THR A 274 -9.11 -23.75 10.50
N ALA A 275 -9.66 -23.53 11.69
CA ALA A 275 -10.85 -22.72 11.90
C ALA A 275 -10.66 -21.26 11.45
N ARG A 276 -9.50 -20.67 11.74
CA ARG A 276 -9.18 -19.30 11.32
C ARG A 276 -9.12 -19.19 9.80
N ILE A 277 -8.40 -20.11 9.15
CA ILE A 277 -8.29 -20.13 7.68
C ILE A 277 -9.68 -20.29 7.03
N ALA A 278 -10.50 -21.17 7.59
CA ALA A 278 -11.85 -21.39 7.11
C ALA A 278 -12.77 -20.17 7.29
N ALA A 279 -12.66 -19.44 8.41
CA ALA A 279 -13.35 -18.17 8.61
C ALA A 279 -12.93 -17.11 7.56
N PHE A 280 -11.63 -16.98 7.29
CA PHE A 280 -11.14 -16.10 6.22
C PHE A 280 -11.65 -16.52 4.84
N ALA A 281 -11.58 -17.82 4.52
CA ALA A 281 -12.08 -18.35 3.24
C ALA A 281 -13.57 -18.08 3.05
N LYS A 282 -14.39 -18.28 4.10
CA LYS A 282 -15.82 -17.98 4.09
C LYS A 282 -16.09 -16.50 3.89
N ARG A 283 -15.40 -15.61 4.62
CA ARG A 283 -15.55 -14.16 4.48
C ARG A 283 -15.17 -13.66 3.09
N LEU A 284 -14.10 -14.18 2.51
CA LEU A 284 -13.68 -13.85 1.15
C LEU A 284 -14.70 -14.33 0.12
N ALA A 285 -15.21 -15.56 0.26
CA ALA A 285 -16.24 -16.10 -0.63
C ALA A 285 -17.56 -15.31 -0.55
N ALA A 286 -17.97 -14.92 0.66
CA ALA A 286 -19.12 -14.04 0.88
C ALA A 286 -18.89 -12.66 0.24
N LEU A 287 -17.69 -12.08 0.39
CA LEU A 287 -17.32 -10.84 -0.28
C LEU A 287 -17.39 -10.94 -1.80
N CYS A 288 -17.04 -12.07 -2.41
CA CYS A 288 -17.12 -12.24 -3.85
C CYS A 288 -18.52 -11.97 -4.42
N LEU A 289 -19.59 -12.26 -3.66
CA LEU A 289 -20.96 -12.01 -4.11
C LEU A 289 -21.31 -10.51 -4.19
N LEU A 290 -20.70 -9.71 -3.32
CA LEU A 290 -20.90 -8.26 -3.27
C LEU A 290 -19.84 -7.49 -4.06
N ALA A 291 -18.71 -8.14 -4.35
CA ALA A 291 -17.58 -7.55 -5.02
C ALA A 291 -17.91 -7.21 -6.47
N PRO A 292 -17.36 -6.11 -7.00
CA PRO A 292 -17.41 -5.85 -8.42
C PRO A 292 -16.65 -6.95 -9.18
N CYS A 293 -17.09 -7.25 -10.38
CA CYS A 293 -16.56 -8.32 -11.24
C CYS A 293 -15.04 -8.24 -11.47
N TYR A 294 -14.45 -7.05 -11.61
CA TYR A 294 -12.98 -6.92 -11.72
C TYR A 294 -12.21 -7.40 -10.47
N CYS A 295 -12.83 -7.39 -9.29
CA CYS A 295 -12.24 -7.88 -8.03
C CYS A 295 -12.51 -9.38 -7.78
N GLN A 296 -13.53 -9.96 -8.39
CA GLN A 296 -13.94 -11.35 -8.12
C GLN A 296 -12.85 -12.39 -8.44
N PRO A 297 -12.12 -12.32 -9.58
CA PRO A 297 -11.04 -13.26 -9.88
C PRO A 297 -9.95 -13.26 -8.80
N MET A 298 -9.57 -12.09 -8.31
CA MET A 298 -8.58 -11.94 -7.23
C MET A 298 -9.03 -12.68 -5.97
N LEU A 299 -10.28 -12.50 -5.55
CA LEU A 299 -10.81 -13.13 -4.34
C LEU A 299 -10.99 -14.64 -4.50
N ILE A 300 -11.53 -15.09 -5.64
CA ILE A 300 -11.68 -16.53 -5.95
C ILE A 300 -10.31 -17.20 -5.94
N GLY A 301 -9.31 -16.60 -6.59
CA GLY A 301 -7.93 -17.10 -6.61
C GLY A 301 -7.34 -17.26 -5.21
N LEU A 302 -7.58 -16.29 -4.31
CA LEU A 302 -7.11 -16.35 -2.93
C LEU A 302 -7.80 -17.49 -2.16
N VAL A 303 -9.12 -17.64 -2.28
CA VAL A 303 -9.85 -18.75 -1.63
C VAL A 303 -9.36 -20.12 -2.14
N LEU A 304 -9.17 -20.27 -3.45
CA LEU A 304 -8.64 -21.51 -4.03
C LEU A 304 -7.23 -21.81 -3.51
N ASN A 305 -6.37 -20.79 -3.38
CA ASN A 305 -5.03 -20.94 -2.80
C ASN A 305 -5.07 -21.38 -1.33
N LEU A 306 -5.98 -20.82 -0.51
CA LEU A 306 -6.15 -21.26 0.88
C LEU A 306 -6.57 -22.74 0.95
N LEU A 307 -7.51 -23.17 0.10
CA LEU A 307 -7.95 -24.56 0.03
C LEU A 307 -6.86 -25.51 -0.48
N ARG A 308 -5.99 -25.05 -1.39
CA ARG A 308 -4.81 -25.80 -1.86
C ARG A 308 -3.81 -26.04 -0.73
N ARG A 309 -3.44 -24.99 -0.01
CA ARG A 309 -2.44 -25.04 1.06
C ARG A 309 -2.94 -25.81 2.28
N HIS A 310 -4.21 -25.63 2.63
CA HIS A 310 -4.81 -26.24 3.82
C HIS A 310 -5.86 -27.30 3.44
N LYS A 311 -5.40 -28.52 3.13
CA LYS A 311 -6.27 -29.66 2.79
C LYS A 311 -7.34 -29.94 3.85
N LYS A 312 -7.06 -29.65 5.13
CA LYS A 312 -8.03 -29.75 6.22
C LYS A 312 -9.23 -28.82 6.08
N CYS A 313 -9.20 -27.80 5.21
CA CYS A 313 -10.33 -26.91 4.94
C CYS A 313 -11.19 -27.39 3.76
N GLN A 314 -10.91 -28.56 3.16
CA GLN A 314 -11.71 -29.08 2.03
C GLN A 314 -13.14 -29.45 2.41
N TYR A 315 -13.44 -29.64 3.70
CA TYR A 315 -14.81 -29.82 4.21
C TYR A 315 -15.73 -28.63 3.87
N LEU A 316 -15.17 -27.46 3.56
CA LEU A 316 -15.94 -26.29 3.12
C LEU A 316 -16.56 -26.49 1.73
N VAL A 317 -15.96 -27.35 0.90
CA VAL A 317 -16.36 -27.64 -0.48
C VAL A 317 -17.23 -28.88 -0.55
N HIS A 318 -16.79 -29.96 0.09
CA HIS A 318 -17.49 -31.23 0.10
C HIS A 318 -17.50 -31.83 1.50
N ARG A 319 -18.67 -32.25 1.96
CA ARG A 319 -18.89 -32.94 3.23
C ARG A 319 -19.57 -34.27 2.96
N GLN A 320 -19.05 -35.33 3.57
CA GLN A 320 -19.74 -36.61 3.63
C GLN A 320 -20.60 -36.59 4.89
N ALA A 321 -21.91 -36.80 4.73
CA ALA A 321 -22.88 -36.58 5.81
C ALA A 321 -22.77 -37.58 6.98
N GLU A 322 -21.93 -38.62 6.85
CA GLU A 322 -21.94 -39.80 7.72
C GLU A 322 -20.82 -39.80 8.78
N ASP A 323 -19.73 -39.03 8.61
CA ASP A 323 -18.48 -39.24 9.37
C ASP A 323 -18.16 -38.23 10.51
N ASP A 324 -18.88 -37.10 10.63
CA ASP A 324 -18.53 -36.07 11.62
C ASP A 324 -19.62 -35.92 12.70
N GLU A 325 -19.44 -36.60 13.85
CA GLU A 325 -20.25 -36.41 15.07
C GLU A 325 -20.26 -34.92 15.53
N ASP A 326 -19.14 -34.21 15.36
CA ASP A 326 -19.02 -32.77 15.65
C ASP A 326 -19.94 -31.90 14.75
N VAL A 327 -20.21 -32.36 13.51
CA VAL A 327 -21.09 -31.66 12.55
C VAL A 327 -22.55 -32.00 12.81
N LYS A 328 -22.86 -33.22 13.27
CA LYS A 328 -24.20 -33.56 13.77
C LYS A 328 -24.52 -32.77 15.02
N GLU A 329 -23.60 -32.67 15.98
CA GLU A 329 -23.80 -31.88 17.20
C GLU A 329 -23.91 -30.38 16.89
N ALA A 330 -23.11 -29.84 15.97
CA ALA A 330 -23.29 -28.49 15.46
C ALA A 330 -24.68 -28.35 14.81
N ASN A 331 -25.02 -29.16 13.81
CA ASN A 331 -26.30 -29.11 13.11
C ASN A 331 -27.52 -29.36 14.03
N GLU A 332 -27.40 -30.16 15.08
CA GLU A 332 -28.46 -30.46 16.05
C GLU A 332 -28.62 -29.33 17.06
N LYS A 333 -27.53 -28.73 17.57
CA LYS A 333 -27.58 -27.48 18.34
C LYS A 333 -28.11 -26.31 17.49
N LEU A 334 -27.93 -26.37 16.17
CA LEU A 334 -28.38 -25.38 15.18
C LEU A 334 -29.84 -25.57 14.72
N ASN A 335 -30.35 -26.79 14.65
CA ASN A 335 -31.74 -27.07 14.25
C ASN A 335 -32.73 -27.01 15.44
N GLY A 336 -32.25 -27.15 16.68
CA GLY A 336 -33.07 -27.08 17.90
C GLY A 336 -33.33 -25.66 18.43
N SER A 337 -32.55 -24.67 18.00
CA SER A 337 -32.73 -23.26 18.33
C SER A 337 -32.88 -22.52 17.01
N GLY A 338 -34.00 -21.83 16.76
CA GLY A 338 -34.32 -21.15 15.49
C GLY A 338 -33.41 -19.97 15.11
N GLY A 339 -32.09 -20.13 15.20
CA GLY A 339 -31.08 -19.20 14.74
C GLY A 339 -30.81 -19.43 13.25
N SER A 340 -30.94 -18.37 12.46
CA SER A 340 -30.58 -18.39 11.06
C SER A 340 -29.08 -18.69 10.90
N ASN A 341 -28.75 -19.65 10.04
CA ASN A 341 -27.40 -20.01 9.58
C ASN A 341 -26.71 -18.90 8.75
N GLU A 342 -27.01 -17.63 9.04
CA GLU A 342 -26.66 -16.51 8.18
C GLU A 342 -25.29 -15.97 8.56
N PHE A 343 -24.29 -16.26 7.73
CA PHE A 343 -22.99 -15.62 7.84
C PHE A 343 -23.18 -14.11 7.67
N SER A 344 -22.94 -13.35 8.75
CA SER A 344 -22.93 -11.90 8.69
C SER A 344 -21.52 -11.38 8.45
N MET A 345 -21.40 -10.40 7.57
CA MET A 345 -20.12 -9.72 7.30
C MET A 345 -19.60 -8.94 8.53
N SER A 346 -20.47 -8.63 9.49
CA SER A 346 -20.13 -7.93 10.74
C SER A 346 -19.66 -8.84 11.86
N ILE A 347 -19.61 -10.15 11.66
CA ILE A 347 -19.20 -11.12 12.68
C ILE A 347 -17.74 -10.89 13.10
N SER A 348 -17.42 -11.12 14.37
CA SER A 348 -16.04 -11.10 14.86
C SER A 348 -15.27 -12.37 14.41
N LEU A 349 -13.93 -12.34 14.46
CA LEU A 349 -13.14 -13.49 14.06
C LEU A 349 -13.34 -14.67 15.01
N THR A 350 -13.41 -14.43 16.32
CA THR A 350 -13.59 -15.48 17.33
C THR A 350 -14.92 -16.23 17.17
N GLU A 351 -16.00 -15.50 16.92
CA GLU A 351 -17.31 -16.09 16.59
C GLU A 351 -17.26 -16.84 15.26
N ALA A 352 -16.56 -16.29 14.26
CA ALA A 352 -16.43 -16.95 12.97
C ALA A 352 -15.60 -18.25 13.04
N GLU A 353 -14.59 -18.30 13.91
CA GLU A 353 -13.82 -19.51 14.19
C GLU A 353 -14.69 -20.58 14.86
N ALA A 354 -15.55 -20.18 15.82
CA ALA A 354 -16.48 -21.10 16.48
C ALA A 354 -17.54 -21.67 15.52
N ALA A 355 -18.04 -20.84 14.59
CA ALA A 355 -19.00 -21.26 13.56
C ALA A 355 -18.37 -21.97 12.35
N SER A 356 -17.03 -22.01 12.28
CA SER A 356 -16.28 -22.58 11.15
C SER A 356 -16.70 -24.00 10.74
N PRO A 357 -16.97 -24.95 11.65
CA PRO A 357 -17.44 -26.29 11.28
C PRO A 357 -18.78 -26.29 10.55
N GLY A 358 -19.60 -25.23 10.67
CA GLY A 358 -20.87 -25.08 9.95
C GLY A 358 -20.74 -24.46 8.54
N TYR A 359 -19.59 -23.88 8.19
CA TYR A 359 -19.46 -23.11 6.95
C TYR A 359 -19.34 -23.94 5.67
N SER A 360 -20.09 -23.56 4.65
CA SER A 360 -20.00 -24.11 3.29
C SER A 360 -19.82 -23.00 2.27
N LEU A 361 -19.13 -23.28 1.16
CA LEU A 361 -18.79 -22.29 0.11
C LEU A 361 -19.81 -22.28 -1.04
N TRP A 362 -21.08 -22.09 -0.73
CA TRP A 362 -22.14 -21.98 -1.74
C TRP A 362 -21.97 -20.76 -2.66
N GLU A 363 -21.32 -19.71 -2.17
CA GLU A 363 -21.05 -18.49 -2.92
C GLU A 363 -20.22 -18.77 -4.17
N LEU A 364 -19.20 -19.63 -4.06
CA LEU A 364 -18.40 -20.04 -5.19
C LEU A 364 -19.21 -20.86 -6.19
N ARG A 365 -20.16 -21.68 -5.72
CA ARG A 365 -21.07 -22.44 -6.59
C ARG A 365 -22.00 -21.51 -7.39
N VAL A 366 -22.49 -20.44 -6.78
CA VAL A 366 -23.29 -19.42 -7.47
C VAL A 366 -22.45 -18.72 -8.54
N LEU A 367 -21.21 -18.34 -8.21
CA LEU A 367 -20.29 -17.66 -9.15
C LEU A 367 -19.87 -18.52 -10.36
N GLN A 368 -20.08 -19.84 -10.33
CA GLN A 368 -19.87 -20.69 -11.52
C GLN A 368 -20.80 -20.34 -12.69
N ARG A 369 -21.92 -19.65 -12.40
CA ARG A 369 -22.89 -19.14 -13.37
C ARG A 369 -22.84 -17.61 -13.49
N HIS A 370 -21.66 -17.03 -13.34
CA HIS A 370 -21.45 -15.60 -13.54
C HIS A 370 -21.54 -15.23 -15.03
N TRP A 371 -21.98 -14.01 -15.33
CA TRP A 371 -22.11 -13.49 -16.70
C TRP A 371 -20.73 -13.33 -17.37
N GLU A 372 -19.72 -12.91 -16.61
CA GLU A 372 -18.34 -12.87 -17.07
C GLU A 372 -17.75 -14.29 -17.08
N LEU A 373 -17.36 -14.75 -18.27
CA LEU A 373 -16.84 -16.10 -18.49
C LEU A 373 -15.55 -16.37 -17.69
N SER A 374 -14.68 -15.38 -17.54
CA SER A 374 -13.39 -15.49 -16.82
C SER A 374 -13.63 -15.88 -15.34
N VAL A 375 -14.54 -15.17 -14.67
CA VAL A 375 -14.95 -15.40 -13.28
C VAL A 375 -15.58 -16.78 -13.15
N GLY A 376 -16.53 -17.11 -14.03
CA GLY A 376 -17.20 -18.41 -14.01
C GLY A 376 -16.24 -19.59 -14.23
N GLN A 377 -15.26 -19.44 -15.13
CA GLN A 377 -14.21 -20.43 -15.37
C GLN A 377 -13.30 -20.61 -14.14
N MET A 378 -12.93 -19.51 -13.49
CA MET A 378 -12.11 -19.56 -12.27
C MET A 378 -12.88 -20.24 -11.13
N ALA A 379 -14.15 -19.89 -10.91
CA ALA A 379 -14.99 -20.55 -9.91
C ALA A 379 -15.18 -22.05 -10.20
N LYS A 380 -15.27 -22.45 -11.48
CA LYS A 380 -15.36 -23.87 -11.88
C LYS A 380 -14.10 -24.68 -11.57
N LYS A 381 -12.94 -24.05 -11.34
CA LYS A 381 -11.71 -24.77 -10.92
C LYS A 381 -11.90 -25.54 -9.62
N ILE A 382 -12.82 -25.10 -8.74
CA ILE A 382 -13.10 -25.78 -7.47
C ILE A 382 -13.70 -27.18 -7.65
N ASN A 383 -14.39 -27.43 -8.78
CA ASN A 383 -15.01 -28.72 -9.07
C ASN A 383 -14.00 -29.78 -9.54
N ARG A 384 -12.77 -29.35 -9.86
CA ARG A 384 -11.67 -30.22 -10.29
C ARG A 384 -10.68 -30.39 -9.14
N ALA A 385 -9.87 -31.46 -9.20
CA ALA A 385 -8.73 -31.57 -8.30
C ALA A 385 -7.82 -30.35 -8.47
N LEU A 386 -7.61 -29.61 -7.38
CA LEU A 386 -6.82 -28.39 -7.40
C LEU A 386 -5.37 -28.73 -7.78
N SER A 387 -4.85 -28.07 -8.82
CA SER A 387 -3.47 -28.20 -9.28
C SER A 387 -2.47 -27.68 -8.24
N VAL A 388 -1.20 -28.07 -8.39
CA VAL A 388 -0.09 -27.61 -7.54
C VAL A 388 0.23 -26.11 -7.76
N VAL A 389 -0.03 -25.57 -8.96
CA VAL A 389 0.24 -24.17 -9.29
C VAL A 389 -0.84 -23.25 -8.70
N GLU A 390 -0.40 -22.17 -8.08
CA GLU A 390 -1.25 -21.13 -7.47
C GLU A 390 -1.74 -20.11 -8.50
N ASP A 391 -3.00 -19.67 -8.38
CA ASP A 391 -3.66 -18.79 -9.38
C ASP A 391 -3.60 -17.29 -9.03
N PHE A 392 -3.35 -16.95 -7.76
CA PHE A 392 -3.44 -15.57 -7.27
C PHE A 392 -2.18 -14.73 -7.51
N CYS A 393 -1.04 -15.37 -7.79
CA CYS A 393 0.26 -14.68 -7.85
C CYS A 393 0.44 -13.77 -9.07
N ASP A 394 -0.47 -13.83 -10.05
CA ASP A 394 -0.38 -13.03 -11.27
C ASP A 394 -0.76 -11.57 -11.01
N LYS A 395 0.19 -10.66 -11.27
CA LYS A 395 -0.04 -9.22 -11.05
C LYS A 395 -1.28 -8.70 -11.78
N GLN A 396 -1.52 -9.23 -12.97
CA GLN A 396 -2.68 -8.91 -13.82
C GLN A 396 -4.02 -9.22 -13.14
N VAL A 397 -4.11 -10.31 -12.37
CA VAL A 397 -5.34 -10.70 -11.68
C VAL A 397 -5.64 -9.79 -10.49
N VAL A 398 -4.58 -9.29 -9.83
CA VAL A 398 -4.69 -8.48 -8.60
C VAL A 398 -4.95 -7.00 -8.90
N GLU A 399 -4.40 -6.48 -9.98
CA GLU A 399 -4.47 -5.05 -10.37
C GLU A 399 -5.47 -4.81 -11.52
N ARG A 400 -6.40 -5.75 -11.75
CA ARG A 400 -7.40 -5.63 -12.81
C ARG A 400 -8.41 -4.53 -12.47
N ASP A 401 -8.54 -3.55 -13.35
CA ASP A 401 -9.48 -2.44 -13.21
C ASP A 401 -10.65 -2.55 -14.19
N TRP A 402 -11.67 -1.73 -14.00
CA TRP A 402 -12.89 -1.81 -14.80
C TRP A 402 -12.65 -1.53 -16.29
N ASP A 403 -11.76 -0.58 -16.59
CA ASP A 403 -11.38 -0.26 -17.97
C ASP A 403 -10.80 -1.47 -18.70
N GLN A 404 -9.98 -2.27 -18.02
CA GLN A 404 -9.40 -3.49 -18.59
C GLN A 404 -10.48 -4.56 -18.83
N VAL A 405 -11.47 -4.67 -17.92
CA VAL A 405 -12.59 -5.61 -18.15
C VAL A 405 -13.40 -5.19 -19.38
N CYS A 406 -13.64 -3.89 -19.56
CA CYS A 406 -14.31 -3.39 -20.75
C CYS A 406 -13.50 -3.70 -22.02
N GLU A 407 -12.19 -3.45 -22.00
CA GLU A 407 -11.29 -3.78 -23.11
C GLU A 407 -11.31 -5.28 -23.47
N ASP A 408 -11.34 -6.16 -22.47
CA ASP A 408 -11.41 -7.61 -22.67
C ASP A 408 -12.75 -8.05 -23.28
N LEU A 409 -13.85 -7.37 -22.95
CA LEU A 409 -15.21 -7.73 -23.39
C LEU A 409 -15.55 -7.13 -24.77
N LEU A 410 -14.92 -6.02 -25.16
CA LEU A 410 -15.19 -5.32 -26.42
C LEU A 410 -15.16 -6.23 -27.66
N PRO A 411 -14.15 -7.10 -27.87
CA PRO A 411 -14.08 -7.96 -29.05
C PRO A 411 -15.23 -8.97 -29.13
N ASP A 412 -15.66 -9.52 -28.00
CA ASP A 412 -16.73 -10.51 -27.96
C ASP A 412 -18.09 -9.85 -28.19
N CYS A 413 -18.31 -8.65 -27.65
CA CYS A 413 -19.49 -7.84 -27.93
C CYS A 413 -19.57 -7.46 -29.42
N LEU A 414 -18.43 -7.11 -30.05
CA LEU A 414 -18.38 -6.80 -31.49
C LEU A 414 -18.73 -8.01 -32.34
N LYS A 415 -18.17 -9.19 -32.04
CA LYS A 415 -18.50 -10.44 -32.74
C LYS A 415 -19.97 -10.83 -32.59
N GLN A 416 -20.55 -10.63 -31.40
CA GLN A 416 -21.97 -10.87 -31.18
C GLN A 416 -22.84 -9.89 -31.96
N ALA A 417 -22.46 -8.60 -32.02
CA ALA A 417 -23.14 -7.60 -32.82
C ALA A 417 -23.07 -7.90 -34.33
N GLU A 418 -21.91 -8.35 -34.82
CA GLU A 418 -21.72 -8.80 -36.20
C GLU A 418 -22.57 -10.04 -36.51
N ALA A 419 -22.57 -11.04 -35.64
CA ALA A 419 -23.40 -12.25 -35.78
C ALA A 419 -24.91 -11.93 -35.78
N LEU A 420 -25.35 -10.95 -34.97
CA LEU A 420 -26.73 -10.48 -34.96
C LEU A 420 -27.11 -9.76 -36.26
N LYS A 421 -26.21 -8.93 -36.80
CA LYS A 421 -26.38 -8.30 -38.12
C LYS A 421 -26.49 -9.35 -39.23
N GLU A 422 -25.65 -10.38 -39.20
CA GLU A 422 -25.68 -11.48 -40.16
C GLU A 422 -26.94 -12.35 -40.03
N SER A 423 -27.52 -12.48 -38.83
CA SER A 423 -28.75 -13.25 -38.58
C SER A 423 -30.05 -12.62 -39.14
N GLY A 424 -29.98 -11.45 -39.79
CA GLY A 424 -31.13 -10.84 -40.47
C GLY A 424 -32.15 -10.14 -39.56
N TYR A 425 -31.83 -9.91 -38.28
CA TYR A 425 -32.66 -9.08 -37.39
C TYR A 425 -32.39 -7.57 -37.51
N ALA A 426 -31.40 -7.19 -38.32
CA ALA A 426 -31.25 -5.83 -38.81
C ALA A 426 -31.81 -5.79 -40.24
N SER A 427 -33.13 -5.67 -40.37
CA SER A 427 -33.66 -5.01 -41.56
C SER A 427 -33.19 -3.57 -41.51
N ASP A 428 -32.60 -3.10 -42.60
CA ASP A 428 -32.30 -1.70 -42.89
C ASP A 428 -33.60 -0.87 -42.94
N GLU A 429 -34.31 -0.75 -41.82
CA GLU A 429 -35.19 0.40 -41.61
C GLU A 429 -34.30 1.51 -41.08
N GLU A 430 -34.03 2.48 -41.96
CA GLU A 430 -33.50 3.79 -41.62
C GLU A 430 -34.24 4.30 -40.38
N VAL A 431 -33.58 4.28 -39.23
CA VAL A 431 -34.06 4.98 -38.05
C VAL A 431 -33.98 6.47 -38.39
N ASP A 432 -35.15 7.07 -38.61
CA ASP A 432 -35.34 8.51 -38.76
C ASP A 432 -34.46 9.26 -37.74
N PRO A 433 -33.73 10.31 -38.13
CA PRO A 433 -32.78 11.01 -37.26
C PRO A 433 -33.44 11.89 -36.18
N ALA A 434 -34.69 11.59 -35.81
CA ALA A 434 -35.54 12.39 -34.93
C ALA A 434 -36.02 11.62 -33.69
N VAL A 435 -35.22 10.69 -33.16
CA VAL A 435 -35.44 10.15 -31.82
C VAL A 435 -34.51 10.88 -30.86
N ASP A 436 -35.07 11.90 -30.19
CA ASP A 436 -34.40 12.73 -29.22
C ASP A 436 -33.70 11.88 -28.14
N GLY A 437 -32.38 12.07 -27.99
CA GLY A 437 -31.56 11.38 -26.99
C GLY A 437 -32.02 11.60 -25.53
N ASP A 438 -32.89 12.58 -25.30
CA ASP A 438 -33.51 12.87 -24.01
C ASP A 438 -34.53 11.80 -23.58
N GLU A 439 -35.11 11.02 -24.50
CA GLU A 439 -36.09 9.99 -24.16
C GLU A 439 -35.45 8.67 -23.70
N LEU A 440 -34.26 8.34 -24.24
CA LEU A 440 -33.43 7.23 -23.76
C LEU A 440 -32.81 7.52 -22.38
N LEU A 441 -32.42 8.78 -22.11
CA LEU A 441 -31.94 9.21 -20.80
C LEU A 441 -33.04 9.12 -19.74
N LYS A 442 -34.29 9.49 -20.07
CA LYS A 442 -35.44 9.33 -19.17
C LYS A 442 -35.78 7.87 -18.85
N GLN A 443 -35.49 6.93 -19.75
CA GLN A 443 -35.69 5.50 -19.46
C GLN A 443 -34.58 4.92 -18.57
N LEU A 444 -33.36 5.47 -18.61
CA LEU A 444 -32.26 5.10 -17.71
C LEU A 444 -32.41 5.70 -16.30
N ASP A 445 -32.98 6.90 -16.18
CA ASP A 445 -33.28 7.53 -14.88
C ASP A 445 -34.38 6.81 -14.07
N GLY A 446 -35.10 5.86 -14.67
CA GLY A 446 -36.06 4.99 -13.97
C GLY A 446 -35.42 3.78 -13.25
N TRP A 447 -34.10 3.57 -13.42
CA TRP A 447 -33.34 2.43 -12.89
C TRP A 447 -32.19 2.83 -11.94
N CYS A 448 -32.10 4.11 -11.56
CA CYS A 448 -31.21 4.62 -10.52
C CYS A 448 -31.86 4.60 -9.13
#